data_AF-A0A971LAL9-F1
#
_entry.id   AF-A0A971LAL9-F1
#
_cell.length_a   1.000
_cell.length_b   1.000
_cell.length_c   1.000
_cell.angle_alpha   90.00
_cell.angle_beta   90.00
_cell.angle_gamma   90.00
#
_symmetry.space_group_name_H-M   'P 1'
#
loop_
_entity.id
_entity.type
_entity.pdbx_description
1 polymer ?
#
loop_
_entity_poly.entity_id
_entity_poly.type
_entity_poly.pdbx_seq_one_letter_code
_entity_poly.pdbx_strand_id
1 'polypeptide(L)'
;MRKTAFAGYLKDQAALHPGMTAQDGVKLCFQAAFGAEHILADPAKARASLLAEFAETPPREMAVFEPISPEYSRCNLAAWKHLQLPVEWLFQMFLHSA
;
A
#
# COMPACT_ATOMS: atom_id res chain seq x y z
N MET A 1 -0.83 19.75 12.79
CA MET A 1 -1.24 18.85 11.70
C MET A 1 -2.74 18.96 11.53
N ARG A 2 -3.26 19.26 10.32
CA ARG A 2 -4.69 19.10 10.05
C ARG A 2 -4.99 17.60 10.19
N LYS A 3 -5.96 17.23 11.03
CA LYS A 3 -6.60 15.91 10.91
C LYS A 3 -7.28 15.90 9.55
N THR A 4 -6.62 15.40 8.52
CA THR A 4 -7.28 15.14 7.25
C THR A 4 -8.32 14.08 7.55
N ALA A 5 -9.60 14.45 7.53
CA ALA A 5 -10.67 13.47 7.62
C ALA A 5 -10.45 12.43 6.51
N PHE A 6 -10.79 11.16 6.74
CA PHE A 6 -10.63 10.07 5.76
C PHE A 6 -11.07 10.45 4.33
N ALA A 7 -12.12 11.28 4.21
CA ALA A 7 -12.58 11.83 2.95
C ALA A 7 -11.51 12.57 2.12
N GLY A 8 -10.50 13.18 2.75
CA GLY A 8 -9.36 13.78 2.07
C GLY A 8 -8.47 12.71 1.42
N TYR A 9 -8.06 11.69 2.18
CA TYR A 9 -7.28 10.57 1.66
C TYR A 9 -8.00 9.83 0.51
N LEU A 10 -9.32 9.63 0.64
CA LEU A 10 -10.12 9.03 -0.44
C LEU A 10 -10.10 9.86 -1.73
N LYS A 11 -10.19 11.20 -1.61
CA LYS A 11 -10.12 12.09 -2.78
C LYS A 11 -8.73 12.09 -3.41
N ASP A 12 -7.68 12.11 -2.59
CA ASP A 12 -6.30 12.07 -3.06
C ASP A 12 -6.03 10.74 -3.79
N GLN A 13 -6.49 9.62 -3.25
CA GLN A 13 -6.40 8.30 -3.89
C GLN A 13 -7.18 8.25 -5.21
N ALA A 14 -8.39 8.80 -5.27
CA ALA A 14 -9.16 8.86 -6.52
C ALA A 14 -8.48 9.73 -7.59
N ALA A 15 -7.77 10.79 -7.19
CA ALA A 15 -7.01 11.64 -8.11
C ALA A 15 -5.73 10.94 -8.62
N LEU A 16 -5.04 10.21 -7.76
CA LEU A 16 -3.83 9.44 -8.11
C LEU A 16 -4.13 8.21 -8.97
N HIS A 17 -5.31 7.61 -8.78
CA HIS A 17 -5.75 6.40 -9.47
C HIS A 17 -7.05 6.66 -10.24
N PRO A 18 -7.01 7.28 -11.44
CA PRO A 18 -8.23 7.62 -12.20
C PRO A 18 -9.13 6.42 -12.56
N GLY A 19 -8.59 5.21 -12.54
CA GLY A 19 -9.34 3.96 -12.75
C GLY A 19 -9.97 3.38 -11.49
N MET A 20 -9.89 4.08 -10.35
CA MET A 20 -10.42 3.61 -9.07
C MET A 20 -11.93 3.40 -9.15
N THR A 21 -12.35 2.18 -8.84
CA THR A 21 -13.76 1.80 -8.81
C THR A 21 -14.36 2.02 -7.41
N ALA A 22 -15.68 1.92 -7.28
CA ALA A 22 -16.34 1.94 -5.98
C ALA A 22 -15.84 0.81 -5.05
N GLN A 23 -15.52 -0.36 -5.62
CA GLN A 23 -14.98 -1.49 -4.86
C GLN A 23 -13.59 -1.19 -4.30
N ASP A 24 -12.75 -0.48 -5.06
CA ASP A 24 -11.45 -0.01 -4.59
C ASP A 24 -11.60 1.00 -3.45
N GLY A 25 -12.64 1.84 -3.50
CA GLY A 25 -13.01 2.74 -2.39
C GLY A 25 -13.35 2.00 -1.11
N VAL A 26 -14.14 0.91 -1.19
CA VAL A 26 -14.44 0.07 -0.03
C VAL A 26 -13.17 -0.60 0.51
N LYS A 27 -12.32 -1.12 -0.38
CA LYS A 27 -11.03 -1.71 0.00
C LYS A 27 -10.13 -0.69 0.72
N LEU A 28 -10.09 0.54 0.23
CA LEU A 28 -9.33 1.62 0.86
C LEU A 28 -9.84 1.94 2.27
N CYS A 29 -11.17 2.00 2.46
CA CYS A 29 -11.76 2.20 3.80
C CYS A 29 -11.30 1.11 4.77
N PHE A 30 -11.28 -0.13 4.31
CA PHE A 30 -10.87 -1.28 5.11
C PHE A 30 -9.37 -1.19 5.47
N GLN A 31 -8.51 -0.89 4.49
CA GLN A 31 -7.07 -0.72 4.72
C GLN A 31 -6.76 0.46 5.66
N ALA A 32 -7.51 1.57 5.55
CA ALA A 32 -7.35 2.74 6.41
C ALA A 32 -7.78 2.47 7.87
N ALA A 33 -8.73 1.56 8.08
CA ALA A 33 -9.27 1.22 9.40
C ALA A 33 -8.51 0.08 10.10
N PHE A 34 -8.04 -0.92 9.33
CA PHE A 34 -7.49 -2.18 9.86
C PHE A 34 -6.06 -2.46 9.42
N GLY A 35 -5.46 -1.61 8.60
CA GLY A 35 -4.08 -1.78 8.13
C GLY A 35 -3.82 -3.11 7.43
N ALA A 36 -2.71 -3.74 7.80
CA ALA A 36 -2.21 -4.99 7.23
C ALA A 36 -2.65 -6.26 8.00
N GLU A 37 -3.37 -6.11 9.12
CA GLU A 37 -3.69 -7.20 10.06
C GLU A 37 -4.31 -8.43 9.37
N HIS A 38 -5.21 -8.21 8.41
CA HIS A 38 -5.90 -9.29 7.69
C HIS A 38 -5.01 -10.10 6.74
N ILE A 39 -3.87 -9.55 6.33
CA ILE A 39 -2.96 -10.21 5.38
C ILE A 39 -1.97 -11.14 6.10
N LEU A 40 -1.73 -10.90 7.39
CA LEU A 40 -0.71 -11.64 8.17
C LEU A 40 -1.21 -12.93 8.83
N ALA A 41 -2.43 -13.39 8.54
CA ALA A 41 -2.89 -14.71 9.00
C ALA A 41 -1.99 -15.86 8.49
N ASP A 42 -1.29 -15.66 7.36
CA ASP A 42 -0.26 -16.56 6.83
C ASP A 42 0.92 -15.74 6.27
N PRO A 43 1.95 -15.47 7.09
CA PRO A 43 3.11 -14.67 6.67
C PRO A 43 3.88 -15.29 5.51
N ALA A 44 3.91 -16.62 5.39
CA ALA A 44 4.63 -17.30 4.31
C ALA A 44 3.93 -17.07 2.95
N LYS A 45 2.59 -17.18 2.95
CA LYS A 45 1.78 -16.87 1.77
C LYS A 45 1.82 -15.39 1.41
N ALA A 46 1.81 -14.50 2.40
CA ALA A 46 1.96 -13.07 2.18
C ALA A 46 3.32 -12.75 1.51
N ARG A 47 4.40 -13.36 2.00
CA ARG A 47 5.75 -13.21 1.41
C ARG A 47 5.79 -13.70 -0.04
N ALA A 48 5.26 -14.88 -0.31
CA ALA A 48 5.25 -15.45 -1.66
C ALA A 48 4.46 -14.56 -2.64
N SER A 49 3.32 -14.03 -2.20
CA SER A 49 2.48 -13.13 -2.99
C SER A 49 3.20 -11.82 -3.28
N LEU A 50 3.85 -11.21 -2.28
CA LEU A 50 4.64 -9.99 -2.45
C LEU A 50 5.78 -10.18 -3.45
N LEU A 51 6.52 -11.29 -3.36
CA LEU A 51 7.63 -11.57 -4.27
C LEU A 51 7.16 -11.77 -5.71
N ALA A 52 6.05 -12.48 -5.91
CA ALA A 52 5.45 -12.66 -7.23
C ALA A 52 5.02 -11.31 -7.82
N GLU A 53 4.29 -10.49 -7.05
CA GLU A 53 3.85 -9.17 -7.49
C GLU A 53 5.04 -8.24 -7.78
N PHE A 54 6.06 -8.25 -6.93
CA PHE A 54 7.26 -7.44 -7.10
C PHE A 54 8.07 -7.84 -8.35
N ALA A 55 8.12 -9.13 -8.68
CA ALA A 55 8.78 -9.62 -9.88
C ALA A 55 8.08 -9.12 -11.15
N GLU A 56 6.74 -9.25 -11.20
CA GLU A 56 5.89 -8.84 -12.34
C GLU A 56 5.78 -7.32 -12.48
N THR A 57 5.96 -6.56 -11.39
CA THR A 57 5.83 -5.10 -11.43
C THR A 57 7.02 -4.44 -12.14
N PRO A 58 6.81 -3.69 -13.23
CA PRO A 58 7.89 -2.92 -13.86
C PRO A 58 8.26 -1.70 -12.99
N PRO A 59 9.55 -1.33 -12.90
CA PRO A 59 9.97 -0.15 -12.15
C PRO A 59 9.45 1.14 -12.80
N ARG A 60 9.01 2.09 -11.98
CA ARG A 60 8.52 3.41 -12.42
C ARG A 60 8.85 4.47 -11.38
N GLU A 61 9.30 5.63 -11.83
CA GLU A 61 9.51 6.80 -10.97
C GLU A 61 8.17 7.39 -10.53
N MET A 62 7.87 7.31 -9.23
CA MET A 62 6.69 7.89 -8.58
C MET A 62 6.87 7.90 -7.06
N ALA A 63 5.89 8.43 -6.31
CA ALA A 63 5.93 8.42 -4.86
C ALA A 63 5.94 6.99 -4.31
N VAL A 64 6.87 6.70 -3.39
CA VAL A 64 6.99 5.36 -2.77
C VAL A 64 5.81 5.05 -1.88
N PHE A 65 5.40 6.02 -1.07
CA PHE A 65 4.31 5.86 -0.12
C PHE A 65 3.18 6.83 -0.40
N GLU A 66 1.96 6.31 -0.37
CA GLU A 66 0.72 7.06 -0.49
C GLU A 66 -0.08 6.93 0.81
N PRO A 67 -0.22 8.00 1.59
CA PRO A 67 -1.02 7.99 2.81
C PRO A 67 -2.49 7.63 2.51
N ILE A 68 -3.05 6.74 3.32
CA ILE A 68 -4.47 6.35 3.23
C ILE A 68 -5.26 6.66 4.52
N SER A 69 -4.53 6.88 5.61
CA SER A 69 -5.01 7.40 6.88
C SER A 69 -3.84 8.12 7.58
N PRO A 70 -4.04 8.73 8.76
CA PRO A 70 -2.94 9.25 9.57
C PRO A 70 -1.95 8.16 10.02
N GLU A 71 -2.42 6.92 10.15
CA GLU A 71 -1.67 5.78 10.69
C GLU A 71 -1.08 4.87 9.59
N TYR A 72 -1.71 4.79 8.41
CA TYR A 72 -1.35 3.85 7.37
C TYR A 72 -1.05 4.52 6.02
N SER A 73 -0.14 3.89 5.28
CA SER A 73 0.21 4.25 3.90
C SER A 73 0.31 3.00 3.03
N ARG A 74 -0.02 3.13 1.75
CA ARG A 74 0.24 2.12 0.73
C ARG A 74 1.65 2.30 0.18
N CYS A 75 2.32 1.21 -0.13
CA CYS A 75 3.62 1.22 -0.82
C CYS A 75 3.42 0.93 -2.31
N ASN A 76 4.00 1.75 -3.18
CA ASN A 76 4.07 1.52 -4.60
C ASN A 76 5.29 0.64 -4.94
N LEU A 77 5.06 -0.62 -5.28
CA LEU A 77 6.12 -1.58 -5.61
C LEU A 77 6.98 -1.11 -6.80
N ALA A 78 6.37 -0.45 -7.79
CA ALA A 78 7.07 0.09 -8.95
C ALA A 78 8.09 1.17 -8.56
N ALA A 79 7.73 2.05 -7.62
CA ALA A 79 8.64 3.07 -7.06
C ALA A 79 9.74 2.44 -6.21
N TRP A 80 9.38 1.50 -5.35
CA TRP A 80 10.34 0.76 -4.52
C TRP A 80 11.41 0.06 -5.37
N LYS A 81 10.97 -0.59 -6.46
CA LYS A 81 11.83 -1.27 -7.43
C LYS A 81 12.67 -0.28 -8.23
N HIS A 82 12.12 0.88 -8.60
CA HIS A 82 12.87 1.94 -9.28
C HIS A 82 14.04 2.45 -8.41
N LEU A 83 13.84 2.57 -7.10
CA LEU A 83 14.88 2.92 -6.14
C LEU A 83 15.87 1.79 -5.83
N GLN A 84 15.71 0.61 -6.45
CA GLN A 84 16.56 -0.57 -6.25
C GLN A 84 16.64 -1.02 -4.78
N LEU A 85 15.56 -0.80 -4.02
CA LEU A 85 15.50 -1.19 -2.61
C LEU A 85 15.17 -2.69 -2.46
N PRO A 86 15.73 -3.39 -1.45
CA PRO A 86 15.42 -4.80 -1.20
C PRO A 86 13.93 -5.00 -0.89
N VAL A 87 13.31 -6.00 -1.51
CA VAL A 87 11.90 -6.35 -1.26
C VAL A 87 11.71 -6.94 0.14
N GLU A 88 12.75 -7.57 0.69
CA GLU A 88 12.76 -8.08 2.07
C GLU A 88 12.51 -6.98 3.09
N TRP A 89 13.03 -5.76 2.87
CA TRP A 89 12.80 -4.65 3.78
C TRP A 89 11.33 -4.27 3.82
N LEU A 90 10.67 -4.23 2.67
CA LEU A 90 9.24 -3.97 2.59
C LEU A 90 8.43 -5.05 3.30
N PHE A 91 8.82 -6.32 3.16
CA PHE A 91 8.18 -7.42 3.87
C PHE A 91 8.34 -7.29 5.40
N GLN A 92 9.53 -6.96 5.89
CA GLN A 92 9.75 -6.75 7.33
C GLN A 92 8.96 -5.56 7.86
N MET A 93 8.94 -4.44 7.14
CA MET A 93 8.12 -3.28 7.49
C MET A 93 6.64 -3.66 7.57
N PHE A 94 6.17 -4.45 6.62
CA PHE A 94 4.80 -4.95 6.59
C PHE A 94 4.47 -5.79 7.83
N LEU A 95 5.35 -6.71 8.24
CA LEU A 95 5.20 -7.51 9.47
C LEU A 95 5.16 -6.68 10.75
N HIS A 96 5.91 -5.59 10.82
CA HIS A 96 5.98 -4.73 12.01
C HIS A 96 4.90 -3.64 12.07
N SER A 97 4.14 -3.46 10.99
CA SER A 97 3.09 -2.43 10.87
C SER A 97 1.67 -2.95 11.10
N ALA A 98 1.55 -4.25 11.37
CA ALA A 98 0.31 -4.95 11.66
C ALA A 98 0.18 -5.26 13.15
#